data_AF-A0ABD4W6S7-F1
#
_entry.id   AF-A0ABD4W6S7-F1
#
_cell.length_a   1.000
_cell.length_b   1.000
_cell.length_c   1.000
_cell.angle_alpha   90.00
_cell.angle_beta   90.00
_cell.angle_gamma   90.00
#
_symmetry.space_group_name_H-M   'P 1'
#
loop_
_entity.id
_entity.type
_entity.pdbx_description
1 polymer ?
#
loop_
_entity_poly.entity_id
_entity_poly.type
_entity_poly.pdbx_seq_one_letter_code
_entity_poly.pdbx_strand_id
1 'polypeptide(L)'
;MSEEVRVGTRCITFHVTVLEPPIDIAEFRVDVPIYVTTCETIGNYEKGIIPAHVQKDFAKKVDHAVRVFADTLEASFKEGEGNVEKH
;
A
#
# COMPACT_ATOMS: atom_id res chain seq x y z
N MET A 1 13.53 25.98 -5.40
CA MET A 1 12.34 25.25 -4.84
C MET A 1 12.38 23.84 -5.40
N SER A 2 12.29 22.79 -4.58
CA SER A 2 12.31 21.40 -5.08
C SER A 2 10.89 20.94 -5.43
N GLU A 3 10.67 20.55 -6.68
CA GLU A 3 9.38 20.05 -7.16
C GLU A 3 9.35 18.51 -7.08
N GLU A 4 8.21 17.96 -6.67
CA GLU A 4 8.00 16.51 -6.65
C GLU A 4 7.35 16.10 -7.98
N VAL A 5 8.09 15.35 -8.80
CA VAL A 5 7.64 14.95 -10.14
C VAL A 5 7.31 13.46 -10.15
N ARG A 6 6.12 13.10 -10.63
CA ARG A 6 5.76 11.69 -10.86
C ARG A 6 6.54 11.18 -12.07
N VAL A 7 7.34 10.14 -11.87
CA VAL A 7 8.19 9.54 -12.91
C VAL A 7 7.72 8.17 -13.36
N GLY A 8 6.76 7.58 -12.64
CA GLY A 8 6.26 6.27 -13.00
C GLY A 8 5.29 5.69 -11.99
N THR A 9 5.17 4.38 -12.05
CA THR A 9 4.31 3.59 -11.17
C THR A 9 5.00 2.25 -10.93
N ARG A 10 4.87 1.72 -9.71
CA ARG A 10 5.43 0.44 -9.31
C ARG A 10 4.34 -0.41 -8.69
N CYS A 11 4.23 -1.64 -9.17
CA CYS A 11 3.36 -2.64 -8.55
C CYS A 11 3.97 -3.07 -7.21
N ILE A 12 3.22 -2.90 -6.12
CA ILE A 12 3.52 -3.39 -4.78
C ILE A 12 2.58 -4.55 -4.47
N THR A 13 3.14 -5.65 -4.00
CA THR A 13 2.39 -6.84 -3.59
C THR A 13 2.24 -6.85 -2.08
N PHE A 14 1.02 -7.05 -1.59
CA PHE A 14 0.66 -7.21 -0.20
C PHE A 14 0.20 -8.65 0.03
N HIS A 15 0.80 -9.31 1.02
CA HIS A 15 0.44 -10.66 1.43
C HIS A 15 -0.32 -10.59 2.75
N VAL A 16 -1.43 -11.32 2.83
CA VAL A 16 -2.15 -11.57 4.07
C VAL A 16 -1.77 -12.97 4.53
N THR A 17 -1.09 -13.05 5.66
CA THR A 17 -0.50 -14.29 6.17
C THR A 17 -1.03 -14.58 7.57
N VAL A 18 -1.51 -15.81 7.80
CA VAL A 18 -1.78 -16.33 9.15
C VAL A 18 -0.45 -16.69 9.77
N LEU A 19 -0.18 -16.34 11.04
CA LEU A 19 1.18 -16.46 11.61
C LEU A 19 1.54 -17.88 12.07
N GLU A 20 0.58 -18.70 12.49
CA GLU A 20 0.85 -20.02 13.07
C GLU A 20 -0.15 -21.10 12.62
N PRO A 21 0.24 -22.01 11.70
CA PRO A 21 1.45 -21.96 10.88
C PRO A 21 1.41 -20.78 9.87
N PRO A 22 2.58 -20.29 9.40
CA PRO A 22 2.67 -19.27 8.36
C PRO A 22 2.03 -19.76 7.06
N ILE A 23 0.85 -19.22 6.73
CA ILE A 23 0.12 -19.53 5.50
C ILE A 23 -0.37 -18.23 4.87
N ASP A 24 0.04 -17.99 3.61
CA ASP A 24 -0.51 -16.93 2.80
C ASP A 24 -1.95 -17.30 2.40
N ILE A 25 -2.90 -16.48 2.83
CA ILE A 25 -4.33 -16.69 2.58
C ILE A 25 -4.87 -15.77 1.49
N ALA A 26 -4.21 -14.65 1.21
CA ALA A 26 -4.56 -13.73 0.14
C ALA A 26 -3.35 -12.91 -0.33
N GLU A 27 -3.36 -12.54 -1.61
CA GLU A 27 -2.39 -11.65 -2.24
C GLU A 27 -3.15 -10.50 -2.94
N PHE A 28 -2.65 -9.27 -2.77
CA PHE A 28 -3.18 -8.09 -3.46
C PHE A 28 -2.04 -7.30 -4.11
N ARG A 29 -2.24 -6.91 -5.37
CA ARG A 29 -1.28 -6.11 -6.13
C ARG A 29 -1.83 -4.70 -6.34
N VAL A 30 -1.04 -3.69 -5.99
CA VAL A 30 -1.42 -2.28 -6.05
C VAL A 30 -0.38 -1.50 -6.83
N ASP A 31 -0.85 -0.77 -7.83
CA ASP A 31 -0.01 0.14 -8.61
C ASP A 31 0.18 1.47 -7.86
N VAL A 32 1.41 1.72 -7.41
CA VAL A 32 1.76 2.88 -6.58
C VAL A 32 2.59 3.89 -7.38
N PRO A 33 2.15 5.16 -7.48
CA PRO A 33 2.93 6.20 -8.14
C PRO A 33 4.30 6.41 -7.47
N ILE A 34 5.33 6.56 -8.30
CA ILE A 34 6.71 6.83 -7.88
C ILE A 34 7.10 8.24 -8.30
N TYR A 35 7.77 8.94 -7.39
CA TYR A 35 8.17 10.33 -7.51
C TYR A 35 9.67 10.49 -7.35
N VAL A 36 10.18 11.57 -7.91
CA VAL A 36 11.52 12.09 -7.63
C VAL A 36 11.40 13.52 -7.13
N THR A 37 12.30 13.89 -6.23
CA THR A 37 12.46 15.29 -5.84
C THR A 37 13.48 15.93 -6.79
N THR A 38 13.04 16.89 -7.61
CA THR A 38 13.95 17.62 -8.48
C THR A 38 14.77 18.62 -7.65
N CYS A 39 16.07 18.71 -7.96
CA CYS A 39 16.95 19.73 -7.43
C CYS A 39 17.51 20.57 -8.57
N GLU A 40 17.88 21.82 -8.27
CA GLU A 40 18.45 22.78 -9.24
C GLU A 40 19.74 22.26 -9.92
N THR A 41 20.35 21.21 -9.36
CA THR A 41 21.54 20.54 -9.90
C THR A 41 21.26 19.40 -10.87
N ILE A 42 20.02 19.17 -11.31
CA ILE A 42 19.73 18.40 -12.54
C ILE A 42 20.11 19.26 -13.77
N GLY A 43 21.29 19.87 -13.73
CA GLY A 43 21.87 20.60 -14.85
C GLY A 43 22.61 19.61 -15.74
N ASN A 44 22.12 19.40 -16.97
CA ASN A 44 22.88 18.93 -18.13
C ASN A 44 23.70 17.62 -17.97
N TYR A 45 23.30 16.69 -17.11
CA TYR A 45 23.89 15.34 -17.11
C TYR A 45 23.06 14.43 -18.01
N GLU A 46 23.64 13.95 -19.13
CA GLU A 46 22.98 13.02 -20.07
C GLU A 46 22.54 11.71 -19.39
N LYS A 47 23.19 11.32 -18.28
CA LYS A 47 22.88 10.13 -17.47
C LYS A 47 23.15 10.40 -15.99
N GLY A 48 22.29 9.87 -15.11
CA GLY A 48 22.45 9.94 -13.66
C GLY A 48 21.49 8.98 -12.94
N ILE A 49 21.75 8.75 -11.66
CA ILE A 49 20.86 8.00 -10.76
C ILE A 49 20.26 8.99 -9.77
N ILE A 50 18.93 9.07 -9.73
CA ILE A 50 18.19 9.94 -8.81
C ILE A 50 17.39 9.04 -7.87
N PRO A 51 17.44 9.27 -6.54
CA PRO A 51 16.62 8.51 -5.61
C PRO A 51 15.14 8.81 -5.87
N ALA A 52 14.38 7.74 -6.11
CA ALA A 52 12.93 7.80 -6.27
C ALA A 52 12.25 7.28 -5.00
N HIS A 53 11.07 7.81 -4.71
CA HIS A 53 10.28 7.45 -3.53
C HIS A 53 8.79 7.36 -3.87
N VAL A 54 8.04 6.64 -3.03
CA VAL A 54 6.58 6.73 -2.99
C VAL A 54 6.15 8.08 -2.40
N GLN A 55 4.86 8.40 -2.42
CA GLN A 55 4.34 9.60 -1.75
C GLN A 55 4.74 9.61 -0.26
N LYS A 56 5.02 10.79 0.27
CA LYS A 56 5.44 10.97 1.67
C LYS A 56 4.45 10.40 2.69
N ASP A 57 3.16 10.34 2.34
CA ASP A 57 2.08 9.83 3.18
C ASP A 57 1.72 8.35 2.89
N PHE A 58 2.50 7.66 2.04
CA PHE A 58 2.25 6.27 1.66
C PHE A 58 2.07 5.34 2.88
N ALA A 59 2.96 5.42 3.87
CA ALA A 59 2.87 4.60 5.08
C ALA A 59 1.57 4.83 5.86
N LYS A 60 1.09 6.08 5.92
CA LYS A 60 -0.18 6.41 6.59
C LYS A 60 -1.38 5.85 5.83
N LYS A 61 -1.34 5.87 4.49
CA LYS A 61 -2.37 5.27 3.63
C LYS A 61 -2.43 3.76 3.79
N VAL A 62 -1.27 3.10 3.86
CA VAL A 62 -1.17 1.66 4.12
C VAL A 62 -1.73 1.31 5.51
N ASP A 63 -1.31 2.02 6.56
CA ASP A 63 -1.82 1.80 7.93
C ASP A 63 -3.35 1.95 8.02
N HIS A 64 -3.90 3.01 7.41
CA HIS A 64 -5.35 3.18 7.34
C HIS A 64 -6.04 2.03 6.60
N ALA A 65 -5.51 1.59 5.45
CA ALA A 65 -6.10 0.49 4.69
C ALA A 65 -6.07 -0.84 5.46
N VAL A 66 -4.99 -1.13 6.18
CA VAL A 66 -4.87 -2.33 7.01
C VAL A 66 -5.89 -2.31 8.15
N ARG A 67 -6.13 -1.16 8.79
CA ARG A 67 -7.17 -1.03 9.82
C ARG A 67 -8.56 -1.28 9.27
N VAL A 68 -8.92 -0.62 8.16
CA VAL A 68 -10.23 -0.83 7.52
C VAL A 68 -10.43 -2.29 7.11
N PHE A 69 -9.38 -2.94 6.61
CA PHE A 69 -9.42 -4.37 6.28
C PHE A 69 -9.69 -5.23 7.52
N ALA A 70 -9.00 -4.99 8.63
CA ALA A 70 -9.20 -5.71 9.88
C ALA A 70 -10.62 -5.50 10.44
N ASP A 71 -11.11 -4.26 10.48
CA ASP A 71 -12.46 -3.92 10.94
C ASP A 71 -13.54 -4.60 10.08
N THR A 72 -13.34 -4.64 8.76
CA THR A 72 -14.27 -5.30 7.81
C THR A 72 -14.27 -6.82 8.02
N LEU A 73 -13.09 -7.42 8.22
CA LEU A 73 -13.00 -8.84 8.53
C LEU A 73 -13.73 -9.17 9.84
N GLU A 74 -13.50 -8.40 10.90
CA GLU A 74 -14.16 -8.61 12.19
C GLU A 74 -15.68 -8.51 12.07
N ALA A 75 -16.19 -7.50 11.36
CA ALA A 75 -17.62 -7.33 11.11
C ALA A 75 -18.21 -8.53 10.35
N SER A 76 -17.51 -9.04 9.33
CA SER A 76 -17.97 -10.17 8.51
C SER A 76 -18.19 -11.46 9.31
N PHE A 77 -17.41 -11.68 10.37
CA PHE A 77 -17.62 -12.84 11.25
C PHE A 77 -18.69 -12.61 12.32
N LYS A 78 -18.90 -11.37 12.76
CA LYS A 78 -19.95 -11.00 13.72
C LYS A 78 -21.35 -11.02 13.10
N GLU A 79 -21.49 -10.65 11.84
CA GLU A 79 -22.78 -10.72 11.11
C GLU A 79 -23.33 -12.16 11.02
N GLY A 80 -22.47 -13.18 11.14
CA GLY A 80 -22.88 -14.59 11.17
C GLY A 80 -23.38 -15.09 12.54
N GLU A 81 -23.19 -14.36 13.64
CA GLU A 81 -23.56 -14.81 14.99
C GLU A 81 -25.01 -14.44 15.39
N GLY A 82 -25.73 -13.75 14.49
CA GLY A 82 -27.00 -13.10 14.80
C GLY A 82 -28.20 -13.49 13.92
N ASN A 83 -28.39 -14.76 13.55
CA ASN A 83 -29.75 -15.33 13.38
C ASN A 83 -29.68 -16.84 13.09
N VAL A 84 -29.74 -17.67 14.13
CA VAL A 84 -30.26 -19.03 14.00
C VAL A 84 -31.66 -19.01 14.61
N GLU A 85 -32.59 -18.30 13.96
CA GLU A 85 -34.01 -18.46 14.24
C GLU A 85 -34.37 -19.89 13.80
N LYS A 86 -34.38 -20.80 14.77
CA LYS A 86 -34.76 -22.20 14.58
C LYS A 86 -36.23 -22.23 14.15
N HIS A 87 -36.48 -22.61 12.90
CA HIS A 87 -37.82 -22.82 12.38
C HIS A 87 -38.15 -24.30 12.26
#